data_AF-A0A957X6T4-F1
#
_entry.id   AF-A0A957X6T4-F1
#
_cell.length_a   1.000
_cell.length_b   1.000
_cell.length_c   1.000
_cell.angle_alpha   90.00
_cell.angle_beta   90.00
_cell.angle_gamma   90.00
#
_symmetry.space_group_name_H-M   'P 1'
#
loop_
_entity.id
_entity.type
_entity.pdbx_description
1 polymer ?
#
loop_
_entity_poly.entity_id
_entity_poly.type
_entity_poly.pdbx_seq_one_letter_code
_entity_poly.pdbx_strand_id
1 'polypeptide(L)'
;SSLAGGFFTGRFTRDNLDSFESYGDKLCVECYCTEENFQRLDRAKQLGDEKGLSIPQIATAYVMNYPLNIFALVGCAHPDEYKANMEAMTLRLTPEEMAWLNLESDSR
;
A
#
# COMPACT_ATOMS: atom_id res chain seq x y z
N SER A 1 -8.56 -6.95 -1.78
CA SER A 1 -7.19 -7.38 -1.46
C SER A 1 -6.49 -6.23 -0.76
N SER A 2 -5.80 -6.46 0.37
CA SER A 2 -5.20 -5.41 1.22
C SER A 2 -4.05 -4.64 0.56
N LEU A 3 -3.49 -5.16 -0.55
CA LEU A 3 -2.41 -4.52 -1.32
C LEU A 3 -2.80 -4.23 -2.78
N ALA A 4 -4.11 -4.19 -3.10
CA ALA A 4 -4.62 -3.86 -4.43
C ALA A 4 -3.98 -4.68 -5.58
N GLY A 5 -3.98 -6.02 -5.44
CA GLY A 5 -3.44 -6.91 -6.48
C GLY A 5 -1.92 -6.82 -6.66
N GLY A 6 -1.20 -6.29 -5.67
CA GLY A 6 0.25 -6.11 -5.71
C GLY A 6 0.68 -4.70 -6.11
N PHE A 7 -0.26 -3.78 -6.35
CA PHE A 7 0.05 -2.37 -6.63
C PHE A 7 0.94 -1.74 -5.54
N PHE A 8 0.57 -1.91 -4.27
CA PHE A 8 1.33 -1.40 -3.11
C PHE A 8 2.59 -2.21 -2.76
N THR A 9 3.13 -2.98 -3.71
CA THR A 9 4.49 -3.54 -3.61
C THR A 9 5.53 -2.62 -4.23
N GLY A 10 5.12 -1.62 -5.02
CA GLY A 10 6.02 -0.77 -5.80
C GLY A 10 6.50 -1.40 -7.11
N ARG A 11 6.02 -2.61 -7.46
CA ARG A 11 6.38 -3.29 -8.73
C ARG A 11 5.82 -2.59 -9.97
N PHE A 12 4.65 -1.96 -9.84
CA PHE A 12 3.99 -1.21 -10.92
C PHE A 12 4.44 0.24 -10.86
N THR A 13 4.92 0.76 -11.97
CA THR A 13 5.42 2.12 -12.13
C THR A 13 4.77 2.76 -13.35
N ARG A 14 4.76 4.09 -13.43
CA ARG A 14 4.19 4.81 -14.58
C ARG A 14 4.84 4.42 -15.91
N ASP A 15 6.11 3.98 -15.88
CA ASP A 15 6.92 3.69 -17.07
C ASP A 15 6.96 2.21 -17.48
N ASN A 16 6.26 1.32 -16.78
CA ASN A 16 6.33 -0.14 -17.06
C ASN A 16 4.98 -0.83 -17.22
N LEU A 17 3.87 -0.08 -17.32
CA LEU A 17 2.52 -0.66 -17.32
C LEU A 17 2.21 -1.55 -18.52
N ASP A 18 2.91 -1.34 -19.63
CA ASP A 18 2.83 -2.15 -20.86
C ASP A 18 3.69 -3.41 -20.82
N SER A 19 4.59 -3.55 -19.84
CA SER A 19 5.52 -4.69 -19.72
C SER A 19 4.91 -5.96 -19.13
N PHE A 20 3.69 -5.90 -18.60
CA PHE A 20 3.07 -7.00 -17.87
C PHE A 20 2.20 -7.90 -18.76
N GLU A 21 2.51 -9.20 -18.78
CA GLU A 21 1.80 -10.16 -19.65
C GLU A 21 0.75 -11.01 -18.92
N SER A 22 0.96 -11.30 -17.64
CA SER A 22 0.11 -12.19 -16.86
C SER A 22 -1.29 -11.59 -16.64
N TYR A 23 -2.31 -12.46 -16.55
CA TYR A 23 -3.70 -12.01 -16.35
C TYR A 23 -3.86 -11.17 -15.06
N GLY A 24 -3.25 -11.62 -13.96
CA GLY A 24 -3.34 -10.92 -12.68
C GLY A 24 -2.70 -9.53 -12.73
N ASP A 25 -1.58 -9.40 -13.43
CA ASP A 25 -0.87 -8.13 -13.55
C ASP A 25 -1.64 -7.14 -14.43
N LYS A 26 -2.17 -7.61 -15.56
CA LYS A 26 -3.03 -6.78 -16.43
C LYS A 26 -4.27 -6.28 -15.70
N LEU A 27 -4.90 -7.14 -14.90
CA LEU A 27 -6.05 -6.75 -14.09
C LEU A 27 -5.65 -5.70 -13.03
N CYS A 28 -4.47 -5.83 -12.42
CA CYS A 28 -3.97 -4.83 -11.48
C CYS A 28 -3.72 -3.48 -12.18
N VAL A 29 -3.12 -3.50 -13.38
CA VAL A 29 -2.92 -2.29 -14.20
C VAL A 29 -4.26 -1.62 -14.50
N GLU A 30 -5.23 -2.37 -15.01
CA GLU A 30 -6.53 -1.84 -15.41
C GLU A 30 -7.34 -1.30 -14.22
N CYS A 31 -7.34 -1.98 -13.08
CA CYS A 31 -8.16 -1.61 -11.93
C CYS A 31 -7.51 -0.57 -10.99
N TYR A 32 -6.19 -0.53 -10.89
CA TYR A 32 -5.51 0.22 -9.83
C TYR A 32 -4.48 1.24 -10.31
N CYS A 33 -3.91 1.13 -11.51
CA CYS A 33 -2.83 2.02 -11.96
C CYS A 33 -3.35 3.35 -12.52
N THR A 34 -4.10 4.09 -11.71
CA THR A 34 -4.50 5.48 -11.97
C THR A 34 -3.47 6.45 -11.40
N GLU A 35 -3.39 7.67 -11.94
CA GLU A 35 -2.45 8.68 -11.44
C GLU A 35 -2.67 9.01 -9.96
N GLU A 36 -3.93 9.09 -9.51
CA GLU A 36 -4.23 9.29 -8.09
C GLU A 36 -3.68 8.16 -7.22
N ASN A 37 -3.81 6.90 -7.65
CA ASN A 37 -3.27 5.78 -6.90
C ASN A 37 -1.74 5.77 -6.91
N PHE A 38 -1.11 6.21 -8.00
CA PHE A 38 0.34 6.41 -7.98
C PHE A 38 0.76 7.51 -6.99
N GLN A 39 0.00 8.60 -6.87
CA GLN A 39 0.26 9.59 -5.82
C GLN A 39 0.12 8.99 -4.42
N ARG A 40 -0.89 8.14 -4.18
CA ARG A 40 -1.02 7.39 -2.92
C ARG A 40 0.18 6.45 -2.69
N LEU A 41 0.66 5.78 -3.74
CA LEU A 41 1.85 4.93 -3.69
C LEU A 41 3.12 5.73 -3.36
N ASP A 42 3.30 6.89 -3.99
CA ASP A 42 4.42 7.80 -3.76
C ASP A 42 4.41 8.31 -2.31
N ARG A 43 3.23 8.69 -1.78
CA ARG A 43 3.03 9.09 -0.38
C ARG A 43 3.31 7.94 0.59
N ALA A 44 2.86 6.73 0.28
CA ALA A 44 3.13 5.54 1.09
C ALA A 44 4.63 5.20 1.12
N LYS A 45 5.33 5.33 -0.01
CA LYS A 45 6.78 5.19 -0.09
C LYS A 45 7.50 6.22 0.76
N GLN A 46 7.14 7.50 0.62
CA GLN A 46 7.74 8.58 1.41
C GLN A 46 7.58 8.35 2.91
N LEU A 47 6.37 8.01 3.38
CA LEU A 47 6.13 7.75 4.79
C LEU A 47 6.86 6.50 5.29
N GLY A 48 6.97 5.48 4.42
CA GLY A 48 7.77 4.28 4.67
C GLY A 48 9.24 4.63 4.91
N ASP A 49 9.85 5.39 4.00
CA ASP A 49 11.24 5.83 4.10
C ASP A 49 11.49 6.62 5.40
N GLU A 50 10.56 7.51 5.79
CA GLU A 50 10.64 8.29 7.03
C GLU A 50 10.54 7.44 8.31
N LYS A 51 9.72 6.38 8.29
CA LYS A 51 9.49 5.49 9.46
C LYS A 51 10.36 4.25 9.47
N GLY A 52 11.18 4.02 8.43
CA GLY A 52 11.95 2.79 8.25
C GLY A 52 11.07 1.57 7.96
N LEU A 53 9.96 1.76 7.24
CA LEU A 53 8.98 0.74 6.89
C LEU A 53 8.85 0.60 5.38
N SER A 54 8.44 -0.58 4.93
CA SER A 54 8.18 -0.84 3.51
C SER A 54 6.81 -0.30 3.06
N ILE A 55 6.63 -0.10 1.75
CA ILE A 55 5.35 0.30 1.15
C ILE A 55 4.20 -0.65 1.56
N PRO A 56 4.35 -2.00 1.48
CA PRO A 56 3.29 -2.91 1.93
C PRO A 56 2.93 -2.74 3.40
N GLN A 57 3.90 -2.41 4.27
CA GLN A 57 3.63 -2.18 5.68
C GLN A 57 2.80 -0.91 5.90
N ILE A 58 3.11 0.19 5.20
CA ILE A 58 2.31 1.42 5.27
C ILE A 58 0.88 1.19 4.72
N ALA A 59 0.75 0.52 3.58
CA ALA A 59 -0.55 0.20 2.99
C ALA A 59 -1.39 -0.70 3.91
N THR A 60 -0.78 -1.72 4.52
CA THR A 60 -1.46 -2.60 5.47
C THR A 60 -1.86 -1.84 6.73
N ALA A 61 -0.98 -0.99 7.26
CA ALA A 61 -1.28 -0.15 8.42
C ALA A 61 -2.43 0.83 8.16
N TYR A 62 -2.52 1.41 6.96
CA TYR A 62 -3.64 2.25 6.55
C TYR A 62 -4.97 1.49 6.68
N VAL A 63 -5.06 0.29 6.12
CA VAL A 63 -6.25 -0.56 6.24
C VAL A 63 -6.60 -0.84 7.70
N MET A 64 -5.61 -1.12 8.55
CA MET A 64 -5.82 -1.43 9.97
C MET A 64 -6.16 -0.20 10.84
N ASN A 65 -5.85 1.01 10.40
CA ASN A 65 -6.16 2.26 11.11
C ASN A 65 -7.41 2.97 10.58
N TYR A 66 -7.99 2.49 9.48
CA TYR A 66 -9.25 3.03 8.96
C TYR A 66 -10.36 2.86 10.01
N PRO A 67 -11.28 3.83 10.19
CA PRO A 67 -12.23 3.87 11.32
C PRO A 67 -13.41 2.90 11.15
N LEU A 68 -13.11 1.63 10.88
CA LEU A 68 -14.04 0.50 10.78
C LEU A 68 -13.43 -0.71 11.50
N ASN A 69 -14.28 -1.66 11.90
CA ASN A 69 -13.82 -2.91 12.51
C ASN A 69 -13.31 -3.89 11.45
N ILE A 70 -12.10 -3.63 10.93
CA ILE A 70 -11.50 -4.36 9.81
C ILE A 70 -10.62 -5.52 10.30
N PHE A 71 -10.75 -6.66 9.64
CA PHE A 71 -9.89 -7.83 9.80
C PHE A 71 -9.17 -8.08 8.48
N ALA A 72 -7.96 -7.54 8.32
CA ALA A 72 -7.20 -7.68 7.08
C ALA A 72 -6.72 -9.12 6.90
N LEU A 73 -7.10 -9.74 5.77
CA LEU A 73 -6.53 -11.01 5.33
C LEU A 73 -5.23 -10.72 4.56
N VAL A 74 -4.10 -11.14 5.11
CA VAL A 74 -2.77 -10.97 4.51
C VAL A 74 -2.14 -12.33 4.25
N GLY A 75 -1.51 -12.47 3.09
CA GLY A 75 -0.71 -13.64 2.73
C GLY A 75 0.79 -13.36 2.95
N CYS A 76 1.56 -14.41 3.16
CA CYS A 76 3.02 -14.38 3.14
C CYS A 76 3.54 -15.71 2.57
N ALA A 77 4.52 -15.63 1.67
CA ALA A 77 5.25 -16.79 1.14
C ALA A 77 6.52 -17.08 1.95
N HIS A 78 7.06 -16.07 2.64
CA HIS A 78 8.33 -16.16 3.39
C HIS A 78 8.19 -15.67 4.84
N PRO A 79 9.03 -16.17 5.78
CA PRO A 79 9.01 -15.72 7.17
C PRO A 79 9.20 -14.21 7.36
N ASP A 80 10.01 -13.58 6.51
CA ASP A 80 10.25 -12.13 6.59
C ASP A 80 8.99 -11.32 6.25
N GLU A 81 8.17 -11.80 5.30
CA GLU A 81 6.88 -11.19 4.99
C GLU A 81 5.89 -11.36 6.14
N TYR A 82 5.89 -12.52 6.82
CA TYR A 82 5.09 -12.72 8.03
C TYR A 82 5.46 -11.71 9.11
N LYS A 83 6.77 -11.53 9.37
CA LYS A 83 7.28 -10.56 10.34
C LYS A 83 6.86 -9.13 9.96
N ALA A 84 7.05 -8.74 8.70
CA ALA A 84 6.65 -7.42 8.20
C ALA A 84 5.14 -7.18 8.34
N ASN A 85 4.30 -8.17 8.05
CA ASN A 85 2.86 -8.11 8.23
C ASN A 85 2.48 -7.90 9.70
N MET A 86 3.11 -8.63 10.63
CA MET A 86 2.87 -8.47 12.06
C MET A 86 3.26 -7.06 12.56
N GLU A 87 4.40 -6.54 12.12
CA GLU A 87 4.84 -5.17 12.44
C GLU A 87 3.81 -4.14 11.94
N ALA A 88 3.32 -4.28 10.70
CA ALA A 88 2.32 -3.40 10.12
C ALA A 88 1.00 -3.37 10.91
N MET A 89 0.55 -4.51 11.45
CA MET A 89 -0.68 -4.61 12.26
C MET A 89 -0.60 -3.83 13.58
N THR A 90 0.62 -3.61 14.09
CA THR A 90 0.85 -2.87 15.33
C THR A 90 1.04 -1.37 15.12
N LEU A 91 1.27 -0.94 13.87
CA LEU A 91 1.46 0.46 13.55
C LEU A 91 0.19 1.28 13.81
N ARG A 92 0.36 2.48 14.34
CA ARG A 92 -0.70 3.48 14.47
C ARG A 92 -0.36 4.66 13.59
N LEU A 93 -1.23 4.91 12.62
CA LEU A 93 -1.18 6.10 11.78
C LEU A 93 -2.08 7.17 12.37
N THR A 94 -1.62 8.42 12.38
CA THR A 94 -2.45 9.53 12.86
C THR A 94 -3.58 9.83 11.87
N PRO A 95 -4.67 10.48 12.29
CA PRO A 95 -5.72 10.92 11.37
C PRO A 95 -5.19 11.79 10.22
N GLU A 96 -4.18 12.62 10.49
CA GLU A 96 -3.55 13.49 9.50
C GLU A 96 -2.73 12.68 8.49
N GLU A 97 -1.96 11.69 8.95
CA GLU A 97 -1.25 10.74 8.07
C GLU A 97 -2.24 9.95 7.20
N MET A 98 -3.37 9.52 7.76
CA MET A 98 -4.42 8.81 7.03
C MET A 98 -5.07 9.68 5.95
N ALA A 99 -5.47 10.91 6.28
CA ALA A 99 -6.04 11.85 5.33
C ALA A 99 -5.04 12.20 4.22
N TRP A 100 -3.78 12.41 4.59
CA TRP A 100 -2.70 12.65 3.64
C TRP A 100 -2.46 11.44 2.73
N LEU A 101 -2.39 10.22 3.25
CA LEU A 101 -2.26 9.02 2.41
C LEU A 101 -3.42 8.85 1.43
N ASN A 102 -4.62 9.33 1.78
CA ASN A 102 -5.81 9.21 0.91
C ASN A 102 -6.01 10.38 -0.08
N LEU A 103 -5.09 11.35 -0.11
CA LEU A 103 -5.19 12.59 -0.90
C LEU A 103 -6.30 13.56 -0.44
N GLU A 104 -6.77 13.43 0.80
CA GLU A 104 -7.77 14.34 1.38
C GLU A 104 -7.12 15.60 1.97
N SER A 105 -5.81 15.56 2.22
CA SER A 105 -5.00 16.64 2.76
C SER A 105 -3.62 16.66 2.12
N ASP A 106 -3.03 17.85 1.96
CA ASP A 106 -1.63 18.02 1.56
C ASP A 106 -0.68 18.19 2.76
N SER A 107 -1.23 18.35 3.98
CA SER A 107 -0.49 18.44 5.24
C SER A 107 -0.65 17.18 6.09
N ARG A 108 0.41 16.83 6.82
CA ARG A 108 0.50 15.76 7.82
C ARG A 108 0.64 16.35 9.22
#